data_AF-A0A7S2Y479-F1
#
_entry.id   AF-A0A7S2Y479-F1
#
_cell.length_a   1.000
_cell.length_b   1.000
_cell.length_c   1.000
_cell.angle_alpha   90.00
_cell.angle_beta   90.00
_cell.angle_gamma   90.00
#
_symmetry.space_group_name_H-M   'P 1'
#
loop_
_entity.id
_entity.type
_entity.pdbx_description
1 polymer ?
#
loop_
_entity_poly.entity_id
_entity_poly.type
_entity_poly.pdbx_seq_one_letter_code
_entity_poly.pdbx_strand_id
1 'polypeptide(L)'
;MMKLQGCLVSVFVLVLVAEVLIDPGHLFAEALKKFREEACGSQCMTGRCRFRGCGQDDPTSDCVGGNCEFLYSHNSKCTGGSCLFSGCWAPECGGGGCTINDPKTTLRDGYCDGGGCTVNGEKWPSHFENKLTV
;
A
#
# COMPACT_ATOMS: atom_id res chain seq x y z
N MET A 1 24.32 -62.78 -26.93
CA MET A 1 23.19 -61.96 -27.45
C MET A 1 22.24 -61.72 -26.28
N MET A 2 22.40 -60.57 -25.60
CA MET A 2 21.45 -59.44 -25.53
C MET A 2 20.24 -59.72 -24.62
N LYS A 3 20.27 -59.32 -23.33
CA LYS A 3 19.82 -58.03 -22.72
C LYS A 3 18.39 -57.63 -23.11
N LEU A 4 17.50 -57.50 -22.11
CA LEU A 4 16.74 -56.25 -21.86
C LEU A 4 16.01 -56.29 -20.50
N GLN A 5 16.68 -55.72 -19.49
CA GLN A 5 16.06 -55.04 -18.34
C GLN A 5 15.47 -53.71 -18.83
N GLY A 6 14.28 -53.32 -18.38
CA GLY A 6 13.84 -51.92 -18.46
C GLY A 6 12.38 -51.74 -18.84
N CYS A 7 11.46 -51.84 -17.88
CA CYS A 7 10.09 -51.33 -18.06
C CYS A 7 9.44 -50.73 -16.81
N LEU A 8 10.12 -50.69 -15.65
CA LEU A 8 9.50 -50.23 -14.40
C LEU A 8 9.90 -48.83 -13.93
N VAL A 9 10.83 -48.15 -14.62
CA VAL A 9 11.32 -46.82 -14.18
C VAL A 9 10.51 -45.66 -14.78
N SER A 10 9.64 -45.91 -15.77
CA SER A 10 9.01 -44.81 -16.54
C SER A 10 7.78 -44.16 -15.89
N VAL A 11 7.09 -44.81 -14.95
CA VAL A 11 5.80 -44.30 -14.45
C VAL A 11 5.96 -43.40 -13.22
N PHE A 12 6.98 -43.64 -12.38
CA PHE A 12 7.19 -42.83 -11.17
C PHE A 12 7.74 -41.42 -11.45
N VAL A 13 8.37 -41.21 -12.61
CA VAL A 13 8.93 -39.89 -12.97
C VAL A 13 7.84 -38.92 -13.44
N LEU A 14 6.67 -39.40 -13.87
CA LEU A 14 5.60 -38.55 -14.39
C LEU A 14 4.71 -37.91 -13.30
N VAL A 15 4.69 -38.45 -12.08
CA VAL A 15 3.83 -37.92 -11.00
C VAL A 15 4.52 -36.85 -10.17
N LEU A 16 5.86 -36.81 -10.12
CA LEU A 16 6.61 -35.82 -9.32
C LEU A 16 6.79 -34.47 -10.01
N VAL A 17 6.42 -34.31 -11.29
CA VAL A 17 6.55 -33.03 -12.02
C VAL A 17 5.24 -32.24 -12.05
N ALA A 18 4.17 -32.74 -11.42
CA ALA A 18 2.88 -32.05 -11.41
C ALA A 18 2.73 -30.98 -10.31
N GLU A 19 3.58 -30.98 -9.28
CA GLU A 19 3.42 -30.09 -8.10
C GLU A 19 4.44 -28.94 -8.01
N VAL A 20 5.29 -28.74 -9.02
CA VAL A 20 6.27 -27.63 -9.03
C VAL A 20 6.17 -26.83 -10.33
N LEU A 21 4.95 -26.37 -10.63
CA LEU A 21 4.72 -25.25 -11.54
C LEU A 21 3.98 -24.15 -10.79
N ILE A 22 4.55 -23.71 -9.66
CA ILE A 22 4.26 -22.36 -9.18
C ILE A 22 5.05 -21.45 -10.11
N ASP A 23 4.38 -20.94 -11.14
CA ASP A 23 4.89 -19.93 -12.05
C ASP A 23 5.59 -18.82 -11.25
N PRO A 24 6.93 -18.68 -11.33
CA PRO A 24 7.61 -17.54 -10.73
C PRO A 24 7.07 -16.22 -11.30
N GLY A 25 6.44 -16.24 -12.48
CA GLY A 25 5.77 -15.08 -13.08
C GLY A 25 4.58 -14.53 -12.29
N HIS A 26 3.89 -15.34 -11.47
CA HIS A 26 2.72 -14.86 -10.73
C HIS A 26 3.11 -14.00 -9.51
N LEU A 27 4.22 -14.34 -8.84
CA LEU A 27 4.76 -13.52 -7.75
C LEU A 27 5.30 -12.17 -8.25
N PHE A 28 5.85 -12.12 -9.47
CA PHE A 28 6.35 -10.88 -10.08
C PHE A 28 5.24 -9.97 -10.63
N ALA A 29 4.06 -10.51 -10.95
CA ALA A 29 2.93 -9.71 -11.45
C ALA A 29 2.33 -8.79 -10.37
N GLU A 30 2.42 -9.16 -9.09
CA GLU A 30 1.93 -8.33 -7.99
C GLU A 30 2.90 -7.20 -7.61
N ALA A 31 4.21 -7.42 -7.81
CA ALA A 31 5.25 -6.43 -7.52
C ALA A 31 5.32 -5.27 -8.55
N LEU A 32 4.65 -5.39 -9.70
CA LEU A 32 4.59 -4.35 -10.74
C LEU A 32 3.16 -3.86 -11.01
N LYS A 33 2.26 -3.90 -10.01
CA LYS A 33 1.00 -3.12 -10.12
C LYS A 33 1.35 -1.63 -10.05
N LYS A 34 1.67 -1.06 -11.21
CA LYS A 34 2.00 0.35 -11.40
C LYS A 34 0.85 1.22 -10.91
N PHE A 35 1.14 2.10 -9.96
CA PHE A 35 0.21 3.16 -9.59
C PHE A 35 -0.03 4.08 -10.79
N ARG A 36 -1.30 4.43 -11.04
CA ARG A 36 -1.69 5.47 -11.99
C ARG A 36 -1.44 6.84 -11.36
N GLU A 37 -0.78 7.72 -12.08
CA GLU A 37 -0.58 9.09 -11.63
C GLU A 37 -1.87 9.87 -11.83
N GLU A 38 -2.36 10.50 -10.76
CA GLU A 38 -3.61 11.25 -10.76
C GLU A 38 -3.33 12.73 -10.51
N ALA A 39 -4.19 13.61 -11.05
CA ALA A 39 -4.07 15.05 -10.84
C ALA A 39 -4.41 15.45 -9.39
N CYS A 40 -3.83 16.55 -8.92
CA CYS A 40 -4.17 17.12 -7.63
C CYS A 40 -5.67 17.48 -7.56
N GLY A 41 -6.30 17.23 -6.40
CA GLY A 41 -7.73 17.46 -6.19
C GLY A 41 -8.66 16.39 -6.71
N SER A 42 -8.15 15.36 -7.39
CA SER A 42 -8.97 14.25 -7.85
C SER A 42 -9.16 13.21 -6.74
N GLN A 43 -10.20 12.39 -6.89
CA GLN A 43 -10.54 11.32 -5.96
C GLN A 43 -10.20 9.96 -6.58
N CYS A 44 -9.48 9.12 -5.82
CA CYS A 44 -9.18 7.75 -6.21
C CYS A 44 -10.20 6.77 -5.63
N MET A 45 -11.15 6.33 -6.45
CA MET A 45 -12.21 5.42 -6.02
C MET A 45 -11.79 3.94 -6.02
N THR A 46 -10.92 3.53 -6.94
CA THR A 46 -10.57 2.11 -7.18
C THR A 46 -9.23 1.68 -6.59
N GLY A 47 -8.51 2.62 -5.99
CA GLY A 47 -7.11 2.47 -5.63
C GLY A 47 -6.17 2.41 -6.83
N ARG A 48 -4.91 2.09 -6.50
CA ARG A 48 -3.73 2.15 -7.35
C ARG A 48 -3.48 3.54 -7.93
N CYS A 49 -3.71 4.58 -7.14
CA CYS A 49 -3.46 5.97 -7.54
C CYS A 49 -2.25 6.56 -6.82
N ARG A 50 -1.51 7.41 -7.52
CA ARG A 50 -0.37 8.14 -7.00
C ARG A 50 -0.58 9.63 -7.27
N PHE A 51 -0.53 10.40 -6.20
CA PHE A 51 -0.54 11.86 -6.24
C PHE A 51 0.84 12.36 -5.83
N ARG A 52 1.43 13.27 -6.60
CA ARG A 52 2.79 13.75 -6.36
C ARG A 52 2.87 15.25 -6.44
N GLY A 53 3.49 15.87 -5.44
CA GLY A 53 3.86 17.28 -5.49
C GLY A 53 2.67 18.24 -5.47
N CYS A 54 1.54 17.85 -4.87
CA CYS A 54 0.40 18.75 -4.72
C CYS A 54 0.73 19.81 -3.66
N GLY A 55 0.77 21.07 -4.07
CA GLY A 55 1.10 22.22 -3.23
C GLY A 55 -0.01 22.60 -2.26
N GLN A 56 0.28 23.58 -1.41
CA GLN A 56 -0.69 24.09 -0.43
C GLN A 56 -1.93 24.71 -1.07
N ASP A 57 -1.78 25.33 -2.24
CA ASP A 57 -2.85 25.99 -3.00
C ASP A 57 -3.60 25.02 -3.93
N ASP A 58 -3.13 23.78 -4.06
CA ASP A 58 -3.80 22.77 -4.86
C ASP A 58 -5.04 22.22 -4.12
N PRO A 59 -6.08 21.83 -4.86
CA PRO A 59 -7.22 21.13 -4.27
C PRO A 59 -6.78 19.81 -3.61
N THR A 60 -7.44 19.45 -2.51
CA THR A 60 -7.15 18.24 -1.74
C THR A 60 -7.43 16.98 -2.55
N SER A 61 -6.38 16.18 -2.77
CA SER A 61 -6.50 14.82 -3.30
C SER A 61 -6.98 13.85 -2.22
N ASP A 62 -7.89 12.93 -2.58
CA ASP A 62 -8.44 11.96 -1.64
C ASP A 62 -8.38 10.53 -2.18
N CYS A 63 -8.05 9.58 -1.30
CA CYS A 63 -8.18 8.16 -1.56
C CYS A 63 -9.42 7.63 -0.84
N VAL A 64 -10.41 7.20 -1.62
CA VAL A 64 -11.67 6.67 -1.09
C VAL A 64 -11.61 5.16 -0.91
N GLY A 65 -10.78 4.45 -1.70
CA GLY A 65 -10.63 3.01 -1.58
C GLY A 65 -9.42 2.44 -2.34
N GLY A 66 -9.08 1.19 -2.02
CA GLY A 66 -7.91 0.47 -2.56
C GLY A 66 -6.58 1.04 -2.07
N ASN A 67 -5.48 0.86 -2.82
CA ASN A 67 -4.15 1.29 -2.39
C ASN A 67 -3.76 2.63 -3.01
N CYS A 68 -3.39 3.64 -2.22
CA CYS A 68 -3.00 4.96 -2.74
C CYS A 68 -1.65 5.42 -2.21
N GLU A 69 -0.94 6.23 -3.01
CA GLU A 69 0.31 6.88 -2.63
C GLU A 69 0.20 8.38 -2.77
N PHE A 70 0.60 9.10 -1.73
CA PHE A 70 0.75 10.55 -1.72
C PHE A 70 2.22 10.86 -1.47
N LEU A 71 2.86 11.56 -2.40
CA LEU A 71 4.30 11.81 -2.38
C LEU A 71 4.56 13.30 -2.40
N TYR A 72 5.15 13.82 -1.32
CA TYR A 72 5.50 15.24 -1.19
C TYR A 72 4.31 16.17 -1.46
N SER A 73 3.14 15.83 -0.92
CA SER A 73 1.89 16.57 -1.13
C SER A 73 1.39 17.23 0.17
N HIS A 74 0.67 18.33 0.03
CA HIS A 74 -0.05 19.02 1.10
C HIS A 74 -1.48 18.51 1.23
N ASN A 75 -2.02 18.54 2.45
CA ASN A 75 -3.45 18.37 2.77
C ASN A 75 -4.10 17.14 2.09
N SER A 76 -3.35 16.05 1.93
CA SER A 76 -3.81 14.83 1.27
C SER A 76 -4.67 14.00 2.22
N LYS A 77 -5.79 13.48 1.72
CA LYS A 77 -6.75 12.72 2.52
C LYS A 77 -6.79 11.25 2.12
N CYS A 78 -6.97 10.41 3.13
CA CYS A 78 -7.31 9.01 2.97
C CYS A 78 -8.61 8.77 3.72
N THR A 79 -9.74 8.89 3.01
CA THR A 79 -11.07 8.58 3.54
C THR A 79 -11.30 7.06 3.62
N GLY A 80 -10.57 6.26 2.85
CA GLY A 80 -10.62 4.80 2.92
C GLY A 80 -9.51 4.07 2.16
N GLY A 81 -9.48 2.74 2.30
CA GLY A 81 -8.47 1.88 1.66
C GLY A 81 -7.17 1.77 2.46
N SER A 82 -6.05 1.68 1.75
CA SER A 82 -4.69 1.58 2.30
C SER A 82 -3.82 2.67 1.69
N CYS A 83 -3.42 3.65 2.48
CA CYS A 83 -2.74 4.84 1.99
C CYS A 83 -1.30 4.92 2.50
N LEU A 84 -0.39 5.29 1.61
CA LEU A 84 0.98 5.66 1.95
C LEU A 84 1.15 7.16 1.74
N PHE A 85 1.50 7.87 2.79
CA PHE A 85 1.93 9.27 2.75
C PHE A 85 3.45 9.30 2.94
N SER A 86 4.18 9.85 1.98
CA SER A 86 5.65 9.98 2.07
C SER A 86 6.06 11.43 1.88
N GLY A 87 6.72 12.01 2.87
CA GLY A 87 7.19 13.39 2.79
C GLY A 87 6.07 14.43 2.71
N CYS A 88 4.88 14.12 3.23
CA CYS A 88 3.69 14.97 3.08
C CYS A 88 3.53 15.98 4.24
N TRP A 89 2.81 17.08 3.95
CA TRP A 89 2.42 18.10 4.93
C TRP A 89 0.95 17.92 5.29
N ALA A 90 0.66 17.87 6.60
CA ALA A 90 -0.68 17.67 7.14
C ALA A 90 -1.48 16.52 6.48
N PRO A 91 -0.95 15.28 6.42
CA PRO A 91 -1.72 14.14 5.93
C PRO A 91 -2.88 13.81 6.89
N GLU A 92 -4.03 13.45 6.33
CA GLU A 92 -5.23 13.06 7.09
C GLU A 92 -5.66 11.63 6.74
N CYS A 93 -5.90 10.83 7.76
CA CYS A 93 -6.39 9.46 7.67
C CYS A 93 -7.76 9.35 8.34
N GLY A 94 -8.81 9.65 7.57
CA GLY A 94 -10.20 9.55 8.02
C GLY A 94 -10.73 8.12 8.03
N GLY A 95 -10.08 7.19 7.32
CA GLY A 95 -10.50 5.79 7.26
C GLY A 95 -9.45 4.87 6.65
N GLY A 96 -9.55 3.56 6.95
CA GLY A 96 -8.66 2.54 6.39
C GLY A 96 -7.31 2.40 7.14
N GLY A 97 -6.30 1.90 6.43
CA GLY A 97 -4.95 1.71 6.94
C GLY A 97 -3.98 2.75 6.37
N CYS A 98 -3.36 3.57 7.22
CA CYS A 98 -2.49 4.64 6.76
C CYS A 98 -1.05 4.44 7.24
N THR A 99 -0.10 4.55 6.31
CA THR A 99 1.32 4.61 6.61
C THR A 99 1.81 6.03 6.33
N ILE A 100 2.33 6.70 7.34
CA ILE A 100 2.86 8.06 7.22
C ILE A 100 4.36 7.99 7.46
N ASN A 101 5.14 8.24 6.41
CA ASN A 101 6.59 8.24 6.43
C ASN A 101 7.10 9.67 6.26
N ASP A 102 8.01 10.07 7.15
CA ASP A 102 8.68 11.37 7.11
C ASP A 102 7.69 12.55 6.98
N PRO A 103 6.70 12.68 7.90
CA PRO A 103 5.78 13.80 7.87
C PRO A 103 6.53 15.12 8.03
N LYS A 104 6.21 16.10 7.19
CA LYS A 104 6.88 17.42 7.17
C LYS A 104 6.28 18.44 8.12
N THR A 105 5.21 18.06 8.83
CA THR A 105 4.53 18.87 9.83
C THR A 105 4.19 18.02 11.05
N THR A 106 4.00 18.66 12.19
CA THR A 106 3.38 18.02 13.36
C THR A 106 1.99 17.49 13.00
N LEU A 107 1.72 16.22 13.32
CA LEU A 107 0.41 15.61 13.11
C LEU A 107 -0.60 16.20 14.10
N ARG A 108 -1.80 16.53 13.62
CA ARG A 108 -2.86 17.14 14.42
C ARG A 108 -3.70 16.09 15.11
N ASP A 109 -4.38 16.46 16.19
CA ASP A 109 -5.35 15.55 16.81
C ASP A 109 -6.43 15.15 15.78
N GLY A 110 -6.82 13.87 15.80
CA GLY A 110 -7.75 13.31 14.83
C GLY A 110 -7.16 13.06 13.42
N TYR A 111 -5.84 13.22 13.22
CA TYR A 111 -5.21 12.87 11.93
C TYR A 111 -5.39 11.40 11.56
N CYS A 112 -5.78 10.54 12.51
CA CYS A 112 -5.96 9.11 12.35
C CYS A 112 -7.28 8.59 12.92
N ASP A 113 -8.37 9.30 12.69
CA ASP A 113 -9.72 8.86 13.10
C ASP A 113 -10.12 7.49 12.53
N GLY A 114 -9.51 7.08 11.40
CA GLY A 114 -9.70 5.76 10.80
C GLY A 114 -9.15 4.58 11.62
N GLY A 115 -8.37 4.83 12.68
CA GLY A 115 -7.91 3.81 13.64
C GLY A 115 -6.72 2.95 13.22
N GLY A 116 -6.25 3.07 11.98
CA GLY A 116 -5.26 2.18 11.37
C GLY A 116 -3.93 2.82 10.99
N CYS A 117 -3.36 3.73 11.79
CA CYS A 117 -2.14 4.46 11.39
C CYS A 117 -0.84 3.91 11.94
N THR A 118 0.15 3.95 11.05
CA THR A 118 1.56 3.72 11.34
C THR A 118 2.33 4.97 10.94
N VAL A 119 3.12 5.54 11.84
CA VAL A 119 3.99 6.70 11.59
C VAL A 119 5.44 6.22 11.69
N ASN A 120 6.21 6.35 10.61
CA ASN A 120 7.61 5.91 10.52
C ASN A 120 7.83 4.45 10.97
N GLY A 121 6.89 3.57 10.63
CA GLY A 121 6.93 2.14 11.01
C GLY A 121 6.40 1.81 12.40
N GLU A 122 6.03 2.81 13.21
CA GLU A 122 5.47 2.60 14.56
C GLU A 122 3.96 2.82 14.57
N LYS A 123 3.22 1.95 15.25
CA LYS A 123 1.78 2.16 15.47
C LYS A 123 1.59 3.43 16.30
N TRP A 124 0.74 4.32 15.84
CA TRP A 124 0.57 5.63 16.44
C TRP A 124 -0.91 5.87 16.81
N PRO A 125 -1.21 6.56 17.92
CA PRO A 125 -2.57 6.72 18.39
C PRO A 125 -3.39 7.62 17.46
N SER A 126 -4.70 7.38 17.42
CA SER A 126 -5.69 8.19 16.68
C SER A 126 -5.94 9.55 17.29
N HIS A 127 -5.98 9.59 18.62
CA HIS A 127 -6.20 10.78 19.41
C HIS A 127 -5.07 10.93 20.42
N PHE A 128 -4.67 12.15 20.67
CA PHE A 128 -3.75 12.49 21.74
C PHE A 128 -4.55 12.75 23.02
N GLU A 129 -5.20 11.72 23.56
CA GLU A 129 -5.98 11.85 24.79
C GLU A 129 -5.16 12.52 25.90
N ASN A 130 -5.65 13.65 26.42
CA ASN A 130 -5.23 14.29 27.69
C ASN A 130 -3.73 14.54 27.91
N LYS A 131 -2.92 14.73 26.85
CA LYS A 131 -1.48 15.05 26.98
C LYS A 131 -1.14 16.54 27.05
N LEU A 132 -2.11 17.40 27.32
CA LEU A 132 -1.89 18.76 27.81
C LEU A 132 -2.59 18.92 29.16
N THR A 133 -2.14 18.18 30.17
CA THR A 133 -2.29 18.64 31.54
C THR A 133 -1.19 19.68 31.76
N VAL A 134 -1.59 20.96 31.75
CA VAL A 134 -0.79 22.06 32.29
C VAL A 134 -1.14 22.23 33.76
#